data_AF-A0AAI8AAQ4-F1
#
_entry.id   AF-A0AAI8AAQ4-F1
#
_cell.length_a   1.000
_cell.length_b   1.000
_cell.length_c   1.000
_cell.angle_alpha   90.00
_cell.angle_beta   90.00
_cell.angle_gamma   90.00
#
_symmetry.space_group_name_H-M   'P 1'
#
loop_
_entity.id
_entity.type
_entity.pdbx_description
1 polymer ?
#
loop_
_entity_poly.entity_id
_entity_poly.type
_entity_poly.pdbx_seq_one_letter_code
_entity_poly.pdbx_strand_id
1 'polypeptide(L)' 'MNKNEFTEYVKELLEPYGSVAVCAMFGGYGIYNGGVMIRIIKSNELYFKLDLSTFMHIFNLSVLSHLYIKVKVNL' A
#
# COMPACT_ATOMS: atom_id res chain seq x y z
N MET A 1 1.51 5.05 -18.05
CA MET A 1 1.56 3.82 -17.26
C MET A 1 0.15 3.31 -17.09
N ASN A 2 -0.18 2.17 -17.69
CA ASN A 2 -1.50 1.56 -17.53
C ASN A 2 -1.75 1.21 -16.06
N LYS A 3 -3.00 1.33 -15.57
CA LYS A 3 -3.35 1.00 -14.16
C LYS A 3 -2.95 -0.43 -13.76
N ASN A 4 -2.90 -1.33 -14.74
CA ASN A 4 -2.44 -2.71 -14.52
C ASN A 4 -0.91 -2.80 -14.38
N GLU A 5 -0.13 -2.02 -15.13
CA GLU A 5 1.35 -2.05 -15.06
C GLU A 5 1.86 -1.66 -13.66
N PHE A 6 1.29 -0.62 -13.06
CA PHE A 6 1.68 -0.23 -11.69
C PHE A 6 1.32 -1.32 -10.67
N THR A 7 0.20 -2.01 -10.87
CA THR A 7 -0.24 -3.08 -9.97
C THR A 7 0.66 -4.30 -10.07
N GLU A 8 1.07 -4.68 -11.29
CA GLU A 8 2.02 -5.78 -11.50
C GLU A 8 3.42 -5.41 -10.99
N TYR A 9 3.90 -4.18 -11.22
CA TYR A 9 5.15 -3.69 -10.62
C TYR A 9 5.15 -3.79 -9.09
N VAL A 10 4.06 -3.39 -8.44
CA VAL A 10 3.94 -3.50 -6.98
C VAL A 10 3.90 -4.97 -6.53
N LYS A 11 3.28 -5.87 -7.29
CA LYS A 11 3.32 -7.31 -6.98
C LYS A 11 4.75 -7.86 -7.05
N GLU A 12 5.49 -7.56 -8.12
CA GLU A 12 6.89 -7.96 -8.28
C GLU A 12 7.74 -7.46 -7.12
N LEU A 13 7.57 -6.18 -6.72
CA LEU A 13 8.27 -5.59 -5.59
C LEU A 13 7.98 -6.30 -4.25
N LEU A 14 6.84 -6.96 -4.13
CA LEU A 14 6.40 -7.64 -2.92
C LEU A 14 6.66 -9.14 -2.91
N GLU A 15 7.00 -9.73 -4.05
CA GLU A 15 7.31 -11.15 -4.20
C GLU A 15 8.37 -11.64 -3.20
N PRO A 16 9.48 -10.90 -2.91
CA PRO A 16 10.46 -11.32 -1.92
C PRO A 16 9.93 -11.39 -0.48
N TYR A 17 8.82 -10.69 -0.20
CA TYR A 17 8.20 -10.60 1.12
C TYR A 17 7.04 -11.58 1.32
N GLY A 18 6.79 -12.44 0.32
CA GLY A 18 5.79 -13.51 0.36
C GLY A 18 4.70 -13.38 -0.71
N SER A 19 3.87 -14.41 -0.80
CA SER A 19 2.76 -14.43 -1.76
C SER A 19 1.71 -13.39 -1.38
N VAL A 20 1.50 -12.42 -2.26
CA VAL A 20 0.50 -11.37 -2.10
C VAL A 20 -0.69 -11.60 -3.03
N ALA A 21 -1.90 -11.52 -2.47
CA ALA A 21 -3.13 -11.52 -3.24
C ALA A 21 -3.57 -10.08 -3.54
N VAL A 22 -4.07 -9.84 -4.76
CA VAL A 22 -4.57 -8.53 -5.18
C VAL A 22 -6.06 -8.63 -5.49
N CYS A 23 -6.86 -7.77 -4.89
CA CYS A 23 -8.31 -7.74 -5.10
C CYS A 23 -8.78 -6.32 -5.43
N ALA A 24 -9.62 -6.17 -6.44
CA ALA A 24 -10.23 -4.89 -6.79
C ALA A 24 -11.29 -4.50 -5.75
N MET A 25 -11.04 -3.48 -4.94
CA MET A 25 -11.94 -2.99 -3.90
C MET A 25 -11.71 -1.49 -3.66
N PHE A 26 -12.75 -0.77 -3.19
CA PHE A 26 -12.68 0.65 -2.81
C PHE A 26 -12.25 1.63 -3.93
N GLY A 27 -12.52 1.27 -5.18
CA GLY A 27 -12.11 2.05 -6.36
C GLY A 27 -10.62 1.95 -6.67
N GLY A 28 -9.94 0.92 -6.17
CA GLY A 28 -8.53 0.61 -6.40
C GLY A 28 -8.26 -0.89 -6.24
N TYR A 29 -7.02 -1.23 -5.87
CA TYR A 29 -6.59 -2.62 -5.65
C TYR A 29 -6.05 -2.81 -4.24
N GLY A 30 -6.75 -3.58 -3.42
CA GLY A 30 -6.26 -4.02 -2.11
C GLY A 30 -5.22 -5.11 -2.26
N ILE A 31 -4.15 -5.03 -1.47
CA ILE A 31 -3.07 -6.02 -1.41
C ILE A 31 -3.14 -6.73 -0.06
N TYR A 32 -3.16 -8.06 -0.13
CA TYR A 32 -3.31 -8.94 1.01
C TYR A 32 -2.11 -9.86 1.14
N ASN A 33 -1.63 -10.07 2.37
CA ASN A 33 -0.65 -11.10 2.70
C ASN A 33 -1.27 -12.02 3.77
N GLY A 34 -1.34 -13.32 3.50
CA GLY A 34 -1.96 -14.29 4.42
C GLY A 34 -3.42 -13.96 4.77
N GLY A 35 -4.19 -13.38 3.84
CA GLY A 35 -5.59 -12.97 4.05
C GLY A 35 -5.77 -11.64 4.78
N VAL A 36 -4.69 -10.98 5.22
CA VAL A 36 -4.74 -9.67 5.88
C VAL A 36 -4.44 -8.56 4.88
N MET A 37 -5.31 -7.56 4.77
CA MET A 37 -5.04 -6.37 3.95
C MET A 37 -3.89 -5.57 4.57
N ILE A 38 -2.83 -5.39 3.80
CA ILE A 38 -1.62 -4.66 4.21
C ILE A 38 -1.42 -3.34 3.45
N ARG A 39 -1.94 -3.25 2.21
CA ARG A 39 -1.77 -2.05 1.36
C ARG A 39 -2.98 -1.86 0.43
N ILE A 40 -3.10 -0.68 -0.15
CA ILE A 40 -4.05 -0.39 -1.22
C ILE A 40 -3.38 0.45 -2.31
N ILE A 41 -3.66 0.14 -3.58
CA ILE A 41 -3.29 0.95 -4.73
C ILE A 41 -4.51 1.73 -5.17
N LYS A 42 -4.40 3.05 -5.27
CA LYS A 42 -5.47 3.91 -5.78
C LYS A 42 -4.86 5.10 -6.50
N SER A 43 -5.42 5.47 -7.64
CA SER A 43 -4.94 6.62 -8.44
C SER A 43 -3.44 6.58 -8.76
N ASN A 44 -2.90 5.39 -9.08
CA ASN A 44 -1.46 5.16 -9.31
C ASN A 44 -0.56 5.44 -8.10
N GLU A 45 -1.12 5.39 -6.89
CA GLU A 45 -0.39 5.59 -5.64
C GLU A 45 -0.53 4.37 -4.76
N LEU A 46 0.56 4.00 -4.07
CA LEU A 46 0.61 2.91 -3.11
C LEU A 46 0.49 3.47 -1.70
N TYR A 47 -0.46 2.90 -0.97
CA TYR A 47 -0.84 3.30 0.37
C TYR A 47 -0.62 2.14 1.33
N PHE A 48 0.05 2.39 2.45
CA PHE A 48 0.33 1.37 3.46
C PHE A 48 -0.65 1.48 4.62
N LYS A 49 -1.14 0.33 5.08
CA LYS A 49 -1.85 0.25 6.36
C LYS A 49 -0.82 0.42 7.47
N LEU A 50 -1.06 1.38 8.37
CA LEU A 50 -0.19 1.63 9.52
C LEU A 50 -0.82 1.07 10.78
N ASP A 51 0.02 0.53 11.65
CA ASP A 51 -0.34 0.28 13.04
C ASP A 51 -0.17 1.55 13.89
N LEU A 52 -0.75 1.54 15.09
CA LEU A 52 -0.76 2.69 15.99
C LEU A 52 0.65 3.06 16.47
N SER A 53 1.54 2.07 16.65
CA SER A 53 2.94 2.28 17.05
C SER A 53 3.77 2.98 15.96
N THR A 54 3.58 2.59 14.71
CA THR A 54 4.21 3.18 13.53
C THR A 54 3.64 4.57 13.28
N PHE A 55 2.33 4.75 13.49
CA PHE A 55 1.71 6.06 13.47
C PHE A 55 2.38 7.00 14.47
N MET A 56 2.58 6.61 15.74
CA MET A 56 3.24 7.48 16.73
C MET A 56 4.68 7.86 16.36
N HIS A 57 5.43 6.94 15.73
CA HIS A 57 6.80 7.23 15.26
C HIS A 57 6.82 8.16 14.04
N ILE A 58 5.80 8.06 13.17
CA ILE A 58 5.63 8.93 12.00
C ILE A 58 4.93 10.24 12.38
N PHE A 59 4.13 10.32 13.44
CA PHE A 59 3.33 11.49 13.80
C PHE A 59 4.19 12.70 14.23
N ASN A 60 5.45 12.47 14.63
CA ASN A 60 6.45 13.54 14.78
C ASN A 60 6.91 14.14 13.42
N LEU A 61 6.60 13.48 12.30
CA LEU A 61 6.52 14.06 10.96
C LEU A 61 5.03 14.24 10.61
N SER A 62 4.52 15.42 10.94
CA SER A 62 3.15 15.89 10.70
C SER A 62 2.44 15.29 9.47
N VAL A 63 1.51 14.35 9.67
CA VAL A 63 0.36 14.11 8.78
C VAL A 63 -0.84 13.59 9.59
N LEU A 64 -2.02 14.19 9.35
CA LEU A 64 -3.25 14.03 10.14
C LEU A 64 -3.90 12.63 10.05
N SER A 65 -4.82 12.40 10.99
CA SER A 65 -5.48 11.15 11.42
C SER A 65 -6.33 10.39 10.38
N HIS A 66 -6.37 9.06 10.56
CA HIS A 66 -7.03 8.03 9.75
C HIS A 66 -6.41 7.82 8.35
N LEU A 67 -5.08 7.73 8.28
CA LEU A 67 -4.37 7.92 7.03
C LEU A 67 -3.59 6.69 6.60
N TYR A 68 -4.04 6.09 5.50
CA TYR A 68 -3.15 5.44 4.56
C TYR A 68 -2.06 6.45 4.15
N ILE A 69 -0.80 6.21 4.51
CA ILE A 69 0.29 7.12 4.14
C ILE A 69 0.73 6.81 2.71
N LYS A 70 0.76 7.85 1.88
CA LYS A 70 1.36 7.81 0.55
C LYS A 70 2.87 7.66 0.70
N VAL A 71 3.39 6.50 0.35
CA VAL A 71 4.84 6.30 0.25
C VAL A 71 5.23 6.52 -1.21
N LYS A 72 5.99 7.58 -1.47
CA LYS A 72 6.55 7.85 -2.80
C LYS A 72 7.77 6.95 -2.99
N VAL A 73 7.60 5.84 -3.70
CA VAL A 73 8.72 5.02 -4.19
C VAL A 73 9.34 5.79 -5.37
N ASN A 74 10.55 6.31 -5.21
CA ASN A 74 11.32 6.84 -6.33
C ASN A 74 12.04 5.66 -6.98
N LEU A 75 11.79 5.45 -8.28
CA LEU A 75 12.56 4.56 -9.16
C LEU A 75 13.88 5.24 -9.55
#